data_AF-A0A939BUL3-F1
#
_entry.id   AF-A0A939BUL3-F1
#
_cell.length_a   1.000
_cell.length_b   1.000
_cell.length_c   1.000
_cell.angle_alpha   90.00
_cell.angle_beta   90.00
_cell.angle_gamma   90.00
#
_symmetry.space_group_name_H-M   'P 1'
#
loop_
_entity.id
_entity.type
_entity.pdbx_description
1 polymer ?
#
loop_
_entity_poly.entity_id
_entity_poly.type
_entity_poly.pdbx_seq_one_letter_code
_entity_poly.pdbx_strand_id
1 'polypeptide(L)'
;MYGDTETVRRRAGQLRDQGADVRALAEELVARVEAVGWSGRAAEAMAQRVAERAGHLRHVAEAHTGAADALSDHAAAVDSLREEIARIETRAEALVADARARVGAITERNARLAEAGGDAPAVEPDPTDTALLAFVPPPPGHRDWLHVELPGLER
;
A
#
# COMPACT_ATOMS: atom_id res chain seq x y z
N MET A 1 -4.54 4.52 10.31
CA MET A 1 -5.71 3.65 10.00
C MET A 1 -5.33 2.46 9.13
N TYR A 2 -4.19 2.47 8.45
CA TYR A 2 -3.63 1.28 7.82
C TYR A 2 -2.49 0.75 8.72
N GLY A 3 -2.39 -0.57 8.94
CA GLY A 3 -1.39 -1.16 9.83
C GLY A 3 0.05 -0.79 9.46
N ASP A 4 0.99 -0.84 10.39
CA ASP A 4 2.38 -0.45 10.15
C ASP A 4 3.06 -1.36 9.08
N THR A 5 3.18 -0.87 7.85
CA THR A 5 3.76 -1.61 6.71
C THR A 5 5.24 -1.89 6.92
N GLU A 6 5.96 -1.07 7.70
CA GLU A 6 7.34 -1.37 8.10
C GLU A 6 7.41 -2.60 9.00
N THR A 7 6.47 -2.73 9.94
CA THR A 7 6.38 -3.92 10.79
C THR A 7 6.07 -5.18 9.97
N VAL A 8 5.22 -5.08 8.94
CA VAL A 8 4.96 -6.19 8.01
C VAL A 8 6.21 -6.57 7.22
N ARG A 9 6.93 -5.58 6.65
CA ARG A 9 8.17 -5.85 5.89
C ARG A 9 9.27 -6.44 6.76
N ARG A 10 9.42 -5.96 8.01
CA ARG A 10 10.33 -6.56 8.99
C ARG A 10 9.99 -8.03 9.26
N ARG A 11 8.70 -8.36 9.40
CA ARG A 11 8.26 -9.74 9.60
C ARG A 11 8.51 -10.61 8.36
N ALA A 12 8.31 -10.08 7.16
CA ALA A 12 8.65 -10.76 5.93
C ALA A 12 10.16 -11.06 5.86
N GLY A 13 11.01 -10.10 6.23
CA GLY A 13 12.47 -10.32 6.34
C GLY A 13 12.80 -11.48 7.28
N GLN A 14 12.24 -11.48 8.50
CA GLN A 14 12.43 -12.57 9.47
C GLN A 14 12.02 -13.94 8.91
N LEU A 15 10.94 -14.02 8.13
CA LEU A 15 10.51 -15.26 7.51
C LEU A 15 11.48 -15.73 6.43
N ARG A 16 12.08 -14.82 5.64
CA ARG A 16 13.12 -15.17 4.66
C ARG A 16 14.36 -15.71 5.35
N ASP A 17 14.80 -15.06 6.42
CA ASP A 17 15.95 -15.50 7.22
C ASP A 17 15.69 -16.90 7.80
N GLN A 18 14.52 -17.12 8.40
CA GLN A 18 14.10 -18.44 8.91
C GLN A 18 14.07 -19.50 7.80
N GLY A 19 13.56 -19.17 6.62
CA GLY A 19 13.57 -20.08 5.47
C GLY A 19 14.99 -20.44 5.03
N ALA A 20 15.89 -19.46 4.99
CA ALA A 20 17.30 -19.68 4.66
C ALA A 20 18.00 -20.57 5.69
N ASP A 21 17.78 -20.31 6.98
CA ASP A 21 18.33 -21.12 8.08
C ASP A 21 17.84 -22.58 8.00
N VAL A 22 16.54 -22.79 7.78
CA VAL A 22 15.97 -24.15 7.65
C VAL A 22 16.53 -24.88 6.43
N ARG A 23 16.75 -24.18 5.31
CA ARG A 23 17.36 -24.75 4.11
C ARG A 23 18.82 -25.15 4.37
N ALA A 24 19.59 -24.27 5.01
CA ALA A 24 20.97 -24.56 5.38
C ALA A 24 21.07 -25.77 6.33
N LEU A 25 20.17 -25.88 7.30
CA LEU A 25 20.09 -27.05 8.19
C LEU A 25 19.79 -28.34 7.42
N ALA A 26 18.94 -28.30 6.39
CA ALA A 26 18.65 -29.45 5.54
C ALA A 26 19.88 -29.90 4.74
N GLU A 27 20.64 -28.95 4.20
CA GLU A 27 21.87 -29.20 3.45
C GLU A 27 22.98 -29.75 4.36
N GLU A 28 23.15 -29.14 5.55
CA GLU A 28 24.10 -29.59 6.56
C GLU A 28 23.81 -31.03 7.02
N LEU A 29 22.52 -31.37 7.22
CA LEU A 29 22.11 -32.71 7.61
C LEU A 29 22.52 -33.77 6.58
N VAL A 30 22.30 -33.49 5.29
CA VAL A 30 22.68 -34.39 4.19
C VAL A 30 24.20 -34.51 4.12
N ALA A 31 24.91 -33.38 4.08
CA ALA A 31 26.37 -33.37 3.99
C ALA A 31 27.03 -34.10 5.15
N ARG A 32 26.49 -33.96 6.38
CA ARG A 32 27.01 -34.64 7.56
C ARG A 32 26.87 -36.16 7.47
N VAL A 33 25.77 -36.64 6.92
CA VAL A 33 25.52 -38.09 6.77
C VAL A 33 26.40 -38.69 5.68
N GLU A 34 26.57 -37.99 4.57
CA GLU A 34 27.50 -38.39 3.50
C GLU A 34 28.96 -38.46 3.98
N ALA A 35 29.36 -37.51 4.84
CA ALA A 35 30.73 -37.45 5.37
C ALA A 35 31.11 -38.60 6.33
N VAL A 36 30.14 -39.33 6.91
CA VAL A 36 30.43 -40.43 7.84
C VAL A 36 31.13 -41.61 7.12
N GLY A 37 30.96 -41.75 5.80
CA GLY A 37 31.55 -42.85 5.04
C GLY A 37 31.05 -44.24 5.45
N TRP A 38 29.90 -44.30 6.13
CA TRP A 38 29.28 -45.54 6.59
C TRP A 38 28.57 -46.25 5.44
N SER A 39 28.76 -47.56 5.30
CA SER A 39 28.23 -48.35 4.19
C SER A 39 27.41 -49.58 4.63
N GLY A 40 26.63 -50.11 3.70
CA GLY A 40 25.75 -51.28 3.88
C GLY A 40 24.28 -50.91 4.13
N ARG A 41 23.42 -51.93 4.30
CA ARG A 41 21.95 -51.77 4.35
C ARG A 41 21.45 -50.79 5.43
N ALA A 42 22.13 -50.75 6.58
CA ALA A 42 21.74 -49.83 7.65
C ALA A 42 22.09 -48.37 7.30
N ALA A 43 23.21 -48.15 6.61
CA ALA A 43 23.59 -46.84 6.10
C ALA A 43 22.63 -46.36 5.01
N GLU A 44 22.24 -47.25 4.08
CA GLU A 44 21.22 -46.96 3.05
C GLU A 44 19.87 -46.56 3.67
N ALA A 45 19.42 -47.31 4.69
CA ALA A 45 18.18 -46.99 5.40
C ALA A 45 18.25 -45.64 6.14
N MET A 46 19.41 -45.29 6.69
CA MET A 46 19.63 -43.99 7.34
C MET A 46 19.66 -42.85 6.30
N ALA A 47 20.37 -43.04 5.19
CA ALA A 47 20.45 -42.07 4.11
C ALA A 47 19.06 -41.76 3.54
N GLN A 48 18.21 -42.78 3.36
CA GLN A 48 16.83 -42.60 2.89
C GLN A 48 16.01 -41.75 3.87
N ARG A 49 16.04 -42.05 5.18
CA ARG A 49 15.32 -41.27 6.19
C ARG A 49 15.81 -39.83 6.28
N VAL A 50 17.12 -39.63 6.13
CA VAL A 50 17.73 -38.30 6.11
C VAL A 50 17.28 -37.52 4.88
N ALA A 51 17.25 -38.14 3.71
CA ALA A 51 16.77 -37.52 2.49
C ALA A 51 15.30 -37.08 2.60
N GLU A 52 14.45 -37.94 3.18
CA GLU A 52 13.05 -37.63 3.47
C GLU A 52 12.93 -36.45 4.45
N ARG A 53 13.71 -36.46 5.54
CA ARG A 53 13.71 -35.37 6.52
C ARG A 53 14.20 -34.05 5.92
N ALA A 54 15.28 -34.09 5.15
CA ALA A 54 15.82 -32.92 4.45
C ALA A 54 14.81 -32.39 3.41
N GLY A 55 14.07 -33.27 2.73
CA GLY A 55 12.96 -32.90 1.87
C GLY A 55 11.87 -32.14 2.61
N HIS A 56 11.44 -32.64 3.77
CA HIS A 56 10.47 -31.95 4.62
C HIS A 56 10.96 -30.57 5.10
N LEU A 57 12.24 -30.45 5.48
CA LEU A 57 12.82 -29.17 5.87
C LEU A 57 12.84 -28.18 4.71
N ARG A 58 13.24 -28.61 3.51
CA ARG A 58 13.20 -27.75 2.30
C ARG A 58 11.79 -27.27 1.99
N HIS A 59 10.79 -28.13 2.13
CA HIS A 59 9.38 -27.75 1.94
C HIS A 59 8.93 -26.69 2.95
N VAL A 60 9.30 -26.83 4.22
CA VAL A 60 9.01 -25.82 5.26
C VAL A 60 9.73 -24.49 4.96
N ALA A 61 10.98 -24.54 4.50
CA ALA A 61 11.73 -23.34 4.08
C ALA A 61 11.03 -22.62 2.91
N GLU A 62 10.54 -23.35 1.92
CA GLU A 62 9.76 -22.79 0.80
C GLU A 62 8.46 -22.13 1.30
N ALA A 63 7.75 -22.74 2.24
CA ALA A 63 6.56 -22.14 2.84
C ALA A 63 6.87 -20.82 3.57
N HIS A 64 8.01 -20.74 4.26
CA HIS A 64 8.48 -19.50 4.88
C HIS A 64 8.77 -18.41 3.83
N THR A 65 9.47 -18.75 2.75
CA THR A 65 9.73 -17.81 1.65
C THR A 65 8.42 -17.33 1.00
N GLY A 66 7.50 -18.24 0.67
CA GLY A 66 6.21 -17.89 0.07
C GLY A 66 5.36 -17.00 0.97
N ALA A 67 5.35 -17.24 2.29
CA ALA A 67 4.67 -16.37 3.25
C ALA A 67 5.32 -14.98 3.34
N ALA A 68 6.66 -14.91 3.28
CA ALA A 68 7.37 -13.63 3.27
C ALA A 68 7.05 -12.78 2.03
N ASP A 69 6.97 -13.42 0.87
CA ASP A 69 6.65 -12.75 -0.39
C ASP A 69 5.22 -12.21 -0.36
N ALA A 70 4.24 -13.03 0.06
CA ALA A 70 2.86 -12.59 0.21
C ALA A 70 2.70 -11.39 1.18
N LEU A 71 3.47 -11.36 2.27
CA LEU A 71 3.47 -10.22 3.20
C LEU A 71 4.11 -8.97 2.59
N SER A 72 5.16 -9.15 1.79
CA SER A 72 5.84 -8.04 1.10
C SER A 72 4.94 -7.42 0.04
N ASP A 73 4.27 -8.25 -0.75
CA ASP A 73 3.29 -7.83 -1.76
C ASP A 73 2.12 -7.10 -1.11
N HIS A 74 1.61 -7.61 0.02
CA HIS A 74 0.56 -6.94 0.77
C HIS A 74 0.99 -5.57 1.29
N ALA A 75 2.19 -5.46 1.86
CA ALA A 75 2.71 -4.19 2.34
C ALA A 75 2.80 -3.16 1.19
N ALA A 76 3.35 -3.57 0.04
CA ALA A 76 3.44 -2.72 -1.15
C ALA A 76 2.07 -2.28 -1.67
N ALA A 77 1.08 -3.19 -1.69
CA ALA A 77 -0.29 -2.85 -2.08
C ALA A 77 -0.92 -1.82 -1.14
N VAL A 78 -0.71 -1.96 0.18
CA VAL A 78 -1.20 -0.99 1.17
C VAL A 78 -0.54 0.38 0.99
N ASP A 79 0.76 0.45 0.72
CA ASP A 79 1.45 1.72 0.49
C ASP A 79 0.94 2.40 -0.79
N SER A 80 0.76 1.64 -1.87
CA SER A 80 0.19 2.16 -3.13
C SER A 80 -1.20 2.78 -2.91
N LEU A 81 -2.07 2.09 -2.16
CA LEU A 81 -3.40 2.62 -1.81
C LEU A 81 -3.32 3.90 -0.96
N ARG A 82 -2.38 3.98 -0.02
CA ARG A 82 -2.18 5.20 0.78
C ARG A 82 -1.72 6.36 -0.06
N GLU A 83 -0.78 6.12 -0.97
CA GLU A 83 -0.30 7.14 -1.88
C GLU A 83 -1.42 7.63 -2.80
N GLU A 84 -2.26 6.72 -3.30
CA GLU A 84 -3.44 7.08 -4.10
C GLU A 84 -4.41 7.95 -3.31
N ILE A 85 -4.74 7.57 -2.08
CA ILE A 85 -5.59 8.37 -1.19
C ILE A 85 -4.97 9.75 -0.97
N ALA A 86 -3.68 9.84 -0.65
CA ALA A 86 -3.01 11.12 -0.41
C ALA A 86 -2.98 12.01 -1.68
N ARG A 87 -2.83 11.41 -2.86
CA ARG A 87 -2.92 12.13 -4.14
C ARG A 87 -4.32 12.69 -4.37
N ILE A 88 -5.36 11.88 -4.12
CA ILE A 88 -6.75 12.31 -4.27
C ILE A 88 -7.07 13.43 -3.27
N GLU A 89 -6.66 13.29 -2.01
CA GLU A 89 -6.79 14.31 -0.97
C GLU A 89 -6.20 15.64 -1.42
N THR A 90 -4.92 15.64 -1.79
CA THR A 90 -4.20 16.84 -2.21
C THR A 90 -4.87 17.51 -3.41
N ARG A 91 -5.32 16.72 -4.39
CA ARG A 91 -5.97 17.24 -5.60
C ARG A 91 -7.35 17.81 -5.30
N ALA A 92 -8.15 17.15 -4.46
CA ALA A 92 -9.45 17.65 -4.03
C ALA A 92 -9.31 18.95 -3.24
N GLU A 93 -8.35 19.03 -2.32
CA GLU A 93 -8.05 20.24 -1.57
C GLU A 93 -7.67 21.41 -2.49
N ALA A 94 -6.82 21.16 -3.50
CA ALA A 94 -6.44 22.16 -4.49
C ALA A 94 -7.64 22.66 -5.31
N LEU A 95 -8.50 21.74 -5.80
CA LEU A 95 -9.70 22.10 -6.55
C LEU A 95 -10.67 22.97 -5.74
N VAL A 96 -10.89 22.62 -4.46
CA VAL A 96 -11.76 23.39 -3.56
C VAL A 96 -11.14 24.75 -3.24
N ALA A 97 -9.83 24.83 -3.03
CA ALA A 97 -9.14 26.09 -2.80
C ALA A 97 -9.24 27.03 -4.01
N ASP A 98 -9.05 26.50 -5.22
CA ASP A 98 -9.17 27.26 -6.46
C ASP A 98 -10.60 27.75 -6.69
N ALA A 99 -11.61 26.90 -6.46
CA ALA A 99 -13.02 27.29 -6.54
C ALA A 99 -13.35 28.41 -5.54
N ARG A 100 -12.84 28.30 -4.30
CA ARG A 100 -13.01 29.33 -3.27
C ARG A 100 -12.41 30.67 -3.72
N ALA A 101 -11.22 30.65 -4.32
CA ALA A 101 -10.57 31.85 -4.83
C ALA A 101 -11.38 32.51 -5.97
N ARG A 102 -11.89 31.72 -6.92
CA ARG A 102 -12.73 32.22 -8.02
C ARG A 102 -14.03 32.86 -7.52
N VAL A 103 -14.73 32.19 -6.61
CA VAL A 103 -15.98 32.69 -6.01
C VAL A 103 -15.71 33.97 -5.19
N GLY A 104 -14.60 34.02 -4.45
CA GLY A 104 -14.17 35.23 -3.74
C GLY A 104 -13.96 36.42 -4.68
N ALA A 105 -13.24 36.22 -5.79
CA ALA A 105 -13.00 37.27 -6.78
C ALA A 105 -14.30 37.78 -7.44
N ILE A 106 -15.27 36.89 -7.70
CA ILE A 106 -16.60 37.27 -8.20
C ILE A 106 -17.35 38.10 -7.16
N THR A 107 -17.30 37.70 -5.89
CA THR A 107 -17.96 38.40 -4.79
C THR A 107 -17.39 39.82 -4.62
N GLU A 108 -16.07 39.97 -4.60
CA GLU A 108 -15.39 41.26 -4.53
C GLU A 108 -15.68 42.16 -5.74
N ARG A 109 -15.74 41.57 -6.94
CA ARG A 109 -16.11 42.30 -8.15
C ARG A 109 -17.55 42.82 -8.07
N ASN A 110 -18.49 41.97 -7.67
CA ASN A 110 -19.90 42.34 -7.55
C ASN A 110 -20.10 43.45 -6.50
N ALA A 111 -19.38 43.37 -5.36
CA ALA A 111 -19.40 44.42 -4.35
C ALA A 111 -18.93 45.77 -4.91
N ARG A 112 -17.81 45.80 -5.65
CA ARG A 112 -17.31 47.02 -6.30
C ARG A 112 -18.27 47.61 -7.33
N LEU A 113 -18.97 46.78 -8.10
CA LEU A 113 -19.96 47.24 -9.07
C LEU A 113 -21.19 47.85 -8.39
N ALA A 114 -21.64 47.26 -7.28
CA ALA A 114 -22.74 47.79 -6.48
C ALA A 114 -22.39 49.16 -5.87
N GLU A 115 -21.17 49.33 -5.34
CA GLU A 115 -20.69 50.61 -4.81
C GLU A 115 -20.57 51.70 -5.90
N ALA A 116 -20.19 51.32 -7.12
CA ALA A 116 -20.09 52.23 -8.26
C ALA A 116 -21.46 52.69 -8.80
N GLY A 117 -22.59 52.21 -8.24
CA GLY A 117 -23.94 52.61 -8.63
C GLY A 117 -24.36 52.15 -10.03
N GLY A 118 -23.70 51.13 -10.58
CA GLY A 118 -24.03 50.59 -11.90
C GLY A 118 -25.22 49.64 -11.85
N ASP A 119 -26.11 49.72 -12.83
CA ASP A 119 -27.26 48.80 -13.04
C ASP A 119 -26.85 47.49 -13.74
N ALA A 120 -25.56 47.15 -13.70
CA ALA A 120 -25.06 45.94 -14.32
C ALA A 120 -25.46 44.71 -13.48
N PRO A 121 -25.94 43.62 -14.11
CA PRO A 121 -26.30 42.42 -13.38
C PRO A 121 -25.08 41.81 -12.67
N ALA A 122 -25.29 41.31 -11.46
CA ALA A 122 -24.26 40.61 -10.70
C ALA A 122 -23.80 39.36 -11.47
N VAL A 123 -22.50 39.09 -11.45
CA VAL A 123 -21.96 37.85 -12.02
C VAL A 123 -22.22 36.72 -11.04
N GLU A 124 -22.88 35.66 -11.49
CA GLU A 124 -23.08 34.45 -10.69
C GLU A 124 -21.85 33.54 -10.75
N PRO A 125 -21.48 32.88 -9.64
CA PRO A 125 -20.45 31.85 -9.65
C PRO A 125 -20.80 30.67 -10.56
N ASP A 126 -19.76 30.01 -11.08
CA ASP A 126 -19.94 28.77 -11.85
C ASP A 126 -20.63 27.68 -10.99
N PRO A 127 -21.63 26.94 -11.52
CA PRO A 127 -22.25 25.82 -10.81
C PRO A 127 -21.23 24.76 -10.33
N THR A 128 -20.14 24.58 -11.06
CA THR A 128 -19.01 23.70 -10.71
C THR A 128 -18.30 24.17 -9.45
N ASP A 129 -18.02 25.48 -9.35
CA ASP A 129 -17.38 26.06 -8.17
C ASP A 129 -18.31 25.98 -6.95
N THR A 130 -19.61 26.14 -7.17
CA THR A 130 -20.62 25.96 -6.12
C THR A 130 -20.66 24.51 -5.62
N ALA A 131 -20.60 23.53 -6.53
CA ALA A 131 -20.55 22.12 -6.19
C ALA A 131 -19.25 21.75 -5.43
N LEU A 132 -18.10 22.28 -5.86
CA LEU A 132 -16.81 22.08 -5.18
C LEU A 132 -16.82 22.67 -3.76
N LEU A 133 -17.43 23.84 -3.55
CA LEU A 133 -17.54 24.45 -2.23
C LEU A 133 -18.51 23.72 -1.29
N ALA A 134 -19.50 23.01 -1.84
CA ALA A 134 -20.43 22.18 -1.06
C ALA A 134 -19.84 20.80 -0.69
N PHE A 135 -18.68 20.44 -1.22
CA PHE A 135 -18.03 19.16 -0.95
C PHE A 135 -17.65 19.03 0.53
N VAL A 136 -18.01 17.90 1.13
CA VAL A 136 -17.59 17.51 2.47
C VAL A 136 -16.52 16.42 2.34
N PRO A 137 -15.24 16.72 2.62
CA PRO A 137 -14.18 15.74 2.46
C PRO A 137 -14.30 14.61 3.49
N PRO A 138 -14.02 13.35 3.10
CA PRO A 138 -13.81 12.27 4.05
C PRO A 138 -12.65 12.57 5.03
N PRO A 139 -12.57 11.86 6.17
CA PRO A 139 -11.43 12.01 7.07
C PRO A 139 -10.09 11.72 6.35
N PRO A 140 -8.99 12.41 6.71
CA PRO A 140 -7.68 12.14 6.12
C PRO A 140 -7.26 10.68 6.26
N GLY A 141 -6.73 10.11 5.20
CA GLY A 141 -6.31 8.72 5.09
C GLY A 141 -7.47 7.71 5.12
N HIS A 142 -8.72 8.11 4.93
CA HIS A 142 -9.85 7.18 4.90
C HIS A 142 -10.03 6.55 3.52
N ARG A 143 -10.44 5.27 3.46
CA ARG A 143 -10.62 4.55 2.18
C ARG A 143 -11.66 5.19 1.27
N ASP A 144 -12.60 5.95 1.83
CA ASP A 144 -13.69 6.57 1.07
C ASP A 144 -13.16 7.61 0.07
N TRP A 145 -11.93 8.11 0.26
CA TRP A 145 -11.25 8.94 -0.74
C TRP A 145 -11.13 8.26 -2.11
N LEU A 146 -10.98 6.93 -2.15
CA LEU A 146 -10.93 6.16 -3.41
C LEU A 146 -12.25 6.20 -4.19
N HIS A 147 -13.35 6.59 -3.52
CA HIS A 147 -14.69 6.66 -4.09
C HIS A 147 -15.18 8.11 -4.25
N VAL A 148 -14.33 9.10 -3.97
CA VAL A 148 -14.69 10.50 -4.18
C VAL A 148 -14.83 10.78 -5.67
N GLU A 149 -15.95 11.41 -6.02
CA GLU A 149 -16.23 11.90 -7.37
C GLU A 149 -16.42 13.41 -7.28
N LEU A 150 -15.51 14.16 -7.91
CA LEU A 150 -15.53 15.61 -7.94
C LEU A 150 -15.32 16.13 -9.35
N PRO A 151 -15.99 17.23 -9.75
CA PRO A 151 -15.69 17.89 -11.01
C PRO A 151 -14.20 18.27 -11.11
N GLY A 152 -13.52 17.86 -12.19
CA GLY A 152 -12.08 18.13 -12.40
C GLY A 152 -11.11 17.19 -11.68
N LEU A 153 -11.62 16.26 -10.87
CA LEU A 153 -10.84 15.18 -10.26
C LEU A 153 -10.81 13.99 -11.22
N GLU A 154 -9.79 13.94 -12.07
CA GLU A 154 -9.51 12.78 -12.93
C GLU A 154 -8.74 11.72 -12.14
N ARG A 155 -9.13 10.44 -12.28
CA ARG A 155 -8.42 9.28 -11.69
C ARG A 155 -7.22 8.88 -12.54
#